data_AF-A0A5C3KDC1-F1
#
_entry.id   AF-A0A5C3KDC1-F1
#
_cell.length_a   1.000
_cell.length_b   1.000
_cell.length_c   1.000
_cell.angle_alpha   90.00
_cell.angle_beta   90.00
_cell.angle_gamma   90.00
#
_symmetry.space_group_name_H-M   'P 1'
#
loop_
_entity.id
_entity.type
_entity.pdbx_description
1 polymer ?
#
loop_
_entity_poly.entity_id
_entity_poly.type
_entity_poly.pdbx_seq_one_letter_code
_entity_poly.pdbx_strand_id
1 'polypeptide(L)'
;MSLTWSSPVRRGLQGQALAPIPGEIYLHIFGYLDDPDFQFERYTDKAARDKRTLSNVAMACRYFCSLMAPRIFKTLWFQYELPGNVRVPNYSGFCRAVIKNENHARSLASHVRHCMFRYWEHTSNTSDWARTGLLKVHSSALSFMPNLTALSFFRVAFTPHALRSIGSLEQLTELTVELCTFPDCKAEDFGPLSRLRLQCLKTDGFSLHCSTPARFWSNINFDRLLSLTTTATTEMFKRVMSFANLLPLEHLVIQSNHYDVLEGSINPSFFKCIPSLTHLCLVDLTANVDPSNVLHLNHVECAPSVAPTLITGRPVSTIGLSSESLGPHIPFTTEDISRIWAAIPTSTAPIRKLTVSLENWCGQIPLIHMSEVLPNLEEFHVKAYNRAIDIVSDVEYHSAVYDISSSFKDIPPVCVVFPAPGNPLQPLFDLSTQVEAVIELGRGSPRMQTLRLAEIRWTRGLKGEWEPELEDWSIFEAMRDEWRKIDGDKRDTLDYGGYWKSIFGTTSPSIPM
;
A
#
# COMPACT_ATOMS: atom_id res chain seq x y z
N MET A 1 42.27 -8.25 -23.31
CA MET A 1 42.20 -9.40 -22.39
C MET A 1 40.82 -10.04 -22.55
N SER A 2 40.74 -11.31 -22.92
CA SER A 2 39.47 -12.04 -22.94
C SER A 2 39.09 -12.43 -21.51
N LEU A 3 37.91 -11.99 -21.05
CA LEU A 3 37.37 -12.39 -19.77
C LEU A 3 36.87 -13.84 -19.88
N THR A 4 37.55 -14.78 -19.22
CA THR A 4 37.08 -16.16 -19.08
C THR A 4 35.91 -16.22 -18.08
N TRP A 5 34.76 -16.70 -18.53
CA TRP A 5 33.61 -16.92 -17.66
C TRP A 5 33.88 -18.05 -16.67
N SER A 6 33.64 -17.81 -15.37
CA SER A 6 33.69 -18.86 -14.34
C SER A 6 32.28 -19.25 -13.91
N SER A 7 31.98 -20.54 -14.04
CA SER A 7 30.75 -21.17 -13.54
C SER A 7 31.02 -21.82 -12.18
N PRO A 8 30.00 -22.05 -11.34
CA PRO A 8 30.17 -22.74 -10.07
C PRO A 8 30.73 -24.14 -10.28
N VAL A 9 31.86 -24.46 -9.64
CA VAL A 9 32.41 -25.82 -9.65
C VAL A 9 31.65 -26.64 -8.62
N ARG A 10 30.89 -27.62 -9.09
CA ARG A 10 30.12 -28.51 -8.21
C ARG A 10 30.97 -29.73 -7.85
N ARG A 11 31.05 -30.05 -6.56
CA ARG A 11 31.73 -31.24 -6.04
C ARG A 11 30.78 -32.06 -5.19
N GLY A 12 30.86 -33.38 -5.30
CA GLY A 12 30.17 -34.32 -4.42
C GLY A 12 30.84 -34.39 -3.04
N LEU A 13 30.25 -35.16 -2.13
CA LEU A 13 30.79 -35.34 -0.78
C LEU A 13 32.23 -35.91 -0.75
N GLN A 14 32.63 -36.64 -1.79
CA GLN A 14 33.98 -37.20 -1.92
C GLN A 14 34.89 -36.33 -2.81
N GLY A 15 34.48 -35.09 -3.12
CA GLY A 15 35.27 -34.14 -3.91
C GLY A 15 35.22 -34.32 -5.42
N GLN A 16 34.54 -35.36 -5.93
CA GLN A 16 34.36 -35.62 -7.36
C GLN A 16 33.55 -34.51 -8.03
N ALA A 17 33.90 -34.14 -9.26
CA ALA A 17 33.15 -33.14 -10.01
C ALA A 17 31.72 -33.65 -10.32
N LEU A 18 30.71 -32.82 -10.04
CA LEU A 18 29.33 -33.09 -10.43
C LEU A 18 29.02 -32.43 -11.78
N ALA A 19 28.01 -32.96 -12.48
CA ALA A 19 27.51 -32.33 -13.71
C ALA A 19 27.09 -30.86 -13.45
N PRO A 20 27.35 -29.95 -14.41
CA PRO A 20 26.89 -28.57 -14.30
C PRO A 20 25.36 -28.51 -14.22
N ILE A 21 24.84 -27.55 -13.45
CA ILE A 21 23.40 -27.27 -13.43
C ILE A 21 23.11 -26.33 -14.62
N PRO A 22 22.07 -26.58 -15.43
CA PRO A 22 21.65 -25.66 -16.49
C PRO A 22 21.31 -24.28 -15.94
N GLY A 23 21.57 -23.23 -16.73
CA GLY A 23 21.39 -21.84 -16.29
C GLY A 23 19.95 -21.51 -15.87
N GLU A 24 18.99 -22.14 -16.53
CA GLU A 24 17.55 -22.01 -16.30
C GLU A 24 17.16 -22.46 -14.89
N ILE A 25 17.82 -23.49 -14.37
CA ILE A 25 17.58 -23.99 -13.02
C ILE A 25 18.11 -22.99 -11.99
N TYR A 26 19.26 -22.35 -12.23
CA TYR A 26 19.74 -21.27 -11.36
C TYR A 26 18.79 -20.08 -11.36
N LEU A 27 18.25 -19.69 -12.53
CA LEU A 27 17.25 -18.63 -12.62
C LEU A 27 15.99 -18.97 -11.82
N HIS A 28 15.54 -20.23 -11.87
CA HIS A 28 14.40 -20.69 -11.08
C HIS A 28 14.70 -20.66 -9.57
N ILE A 29 15.86 -21.17 -9.14
CA ILE A 29 16.30 -21.12 -7.73
C ILE A 29 16.35 -19.68 -7.23
N PHE A 30 16.99 -18.78 -7.98
CA PHE A 30 17.08 -17.39 -7.58
C PHE A 30 15.74 -16.67 -7.72
N GLY A 31 14.80 -17.17 -8.52
CA GLY A 31 13.43 -16.66 -8.57
C GLY A 31 12.75 -16.65 -7.20
N TYR A 32 13.08 -17.60 -6.31
CA TYR A 32 12.59 -17.61 -4.92
C TYR A 32 13.22 -16.55 -4.01
N LEU A 33 14.30 -15.90 -4.45
CA LEU A 33 14.92 -14.77 -3.75
C LEU A 33 14.41 -13.42 -4.25
N ASP A 34 13.70 -13.41 -5.39
CA ASP A 34 13.01 -12.22 -5.84
C ASP A 34 11.69 -12.17 -5.07
N ASP A 35 11.49 -11.13 -4.27
CA ASP A 35 10.21 -10.88 -3.62
C ASP A 35 9.26 -10.25 -4.65
N PRO A 36 8.24 -10.97 -5.16
CA PRO A 36 7.26 -10.39 -6.09
C PRO A 36 6.42 -9.33 -5.38
N ASP A 37 6.26 -9.46 -4.05
CA ASP A 37 5.51 -8.55 -3.19
C ASP A 37 6.41 -7.47 -2.60
N PHE A 38 7.58 -7.22 -3.22
CA PHE A 38 8.41 -6.07 -2.89
C PHE A 38 7.63 -4.78 -3.19
N GLN A 39 6.81 -4.37 -2.23
CA GLN A 39 6.16 -3.08 -2.26
C GLN A 39 7.25 -2.04 -2.11
N PHE A 40 7.40 -1.25 -3.17
CA PHE A 40 8.36 -0.16 -3.27
C PHE A 40 8.31 0.82 -2.07
N GLU A 41 7.21 0.80 -1.31
CA GLU A 41 6.91 1.70 -0.22
C GLU A 41 7.53 1.35 1.15
N ARG A 42 8.18 0.20 1.40
CA ARG A 42 8.73 -0.10 2.75
C ARG A 42 10.12 -0.72 2.74
N TYR A 43 11.11 -0.04 3.34
CA TYR A 43 12.43 -0.65 3.59
C TYR A 43 12.23 -1.58 4.76
N THR A 44 12.09 -2.85 4.49
CA THR A 44 11.98 -3.85 5.53
C THR A 44 13.34 -4.45 5.83
N ASP A 45 13.53 -4.94 7.05
CA ASP A 45 14.72 -5.75 7.37
C ASP A 45 14.82 -6.98 6.45
N LYS A 46 13.68 -7.47 5.93
CA LYS A 46 13.62 -8.48 4.87
C LYS A 46 14.32 -7.99 3.59
N ALA A 47 13.93 -6.84 3.04
CA ALA A 47 14.55 -6.25 1.85
C ALA A 47 16.08 -6.10 1.98
N ALA A 48 16.56 -5.64 3.14
CA ALA A 48 17.98 -5.51 3.43
C ALA A 48 18.70 -6.86 3.45
N ARG A 49 18.08 -7.87 4.08
CA ARG A 49 18.60 -9.26 4.14
C ARG A 49 18.64 -9.89 2.76
N ASP A 50 17.60 -9.74 1.96
CA ASP A 50 17.52 -10.30 0.61
C ASP A 50 18.60 -9.71 -0.30
N LYS A 51 18.77 -8.38 -0.26
CA LYS A 51 19.83 -7.70 -1.02
C LYS A 51 21.23 -8.15 -0.59
N ARG A 52 21.44 -8.40 0.71
CA ARG A 52 22.70 -8.96 1.24
C ARG A 52 22.90 -10.40 0.76
N THR A 53 21.87 -11.23 0.78
CA THR A 53 21.91 -12.60 0.26
C THR A 53 22.27 -12.60 -1.22
N LEU A 54 21.61 -11.79 -2.04
CA LEU A 54 21.93 -11.65 -3.46
C LEU A 54 23.38 -11.19 -3.69
N SER A 55 23.86 -10.25 -2.87
CA SER A 55 25.26 -9.78 -2.93
C SER A 55 26.25 -10.88 -2.57
N ASN A 56 25.95 -11.71 -1.56
CA ASN A 56 26.78 -12.86 -1.20
C ASN A 56 26.82 -13.91 -2.32
N VAL A 57 25.67 -14.19 -2.95
CA VAL A 57 25.58 -15.10 -4.10
C VAL A 57 26.38 -14.55 -5.29
N ALA A 58 26.30 -13.25 -5.56
CA ALA A 58 27.05 -12.60 -6.62
C ALA A 58 28.57 -12.74 -6.46
N MET A 59 29.07 -12.83 -5.22
CA MET A 59 30.50 -13.01 -4.95
C MET A 59 31.01 -14.43 -5.20
N ALA A 60 30.14 -15.43 -5.35
CA ALA A 60 30.56 -16.82 -5.49
C ALA A 60 31.27 -17.11 -6.83
N CYS A 61 30.77 -16.56 -7.94
CA CYS A 61 31.42 -16.70 -9.26
C CYS A 61 30.95 -15.61 -10.25
N ARG A 62 31.64 -15.48 -11.39
CA ARG A 62 31.31 -14.47 -12.42
C ARG A 62 29.95 -14.70 -13.05
N TYR A 63 29.57 -15.96 -13.26
CA TYR A 63 28.24 -16.31 -13.76
C TYR A 63 27.14 -15.79 -12.81
N PHE A 64 27.23 -16.10 -11.51
CA PHE A 64 26.27 -15.60 -10.53
C PHE A 64 26.30 -14.08 -10.40
N CYS A 65 27.47 -13.45 -10.45
CA CYS A 65 27.56 -11.99 -10.50
C CYS A 65 26.74 -11.41 -11.65
N SER A 66 26.84 -11.99 -12.85
CA SER A 66 26.07 -11.52 -14.02
C SER A 66 24.56 -11.71 -13.88
N LEU A 67 24.12 -12.77 -13.18
CA LEU A 67 22.71 -13.03 -12.92
C LEU A 67 22.15 -12.13 -11.80
N MET A 68 22.94 -11.88 -10.77
CA MET A 68 22.51 -11.18 -9.56
C MET A 68 22.63 -9.67 -9.68
N ALA A 69 23.60 -9.15 -10.44
CA ALA A 69 23.80 -7.70 -10.58
C ALA A 69 22.54 -6.95 -11.02
N PRO A 70 21.77 -7.40 -12.04
CA PRO A 70 20.52 -6.75 -12.40
C PRO A 70 19.51 -6.67 -11.24
N ARG A 71 19.45 -7.70 -10.40
CA ARG A 71 18.53 -7.80 -9.27
C ARG A 71 18.97 -6.93 -8.10
N ILE A 72 20.26 -6.95 -7.76
CA ILE A 72 20.86 -6.11 -6.70
C ILE A 72 20.67 -4.63 -7.02
N PHE A 73 20.86 -4.23 -8.29
CA PHE A 73 20.80 -2.83 -8.71
C PHE A 73 19.42 -2.39 -9.21
N LYS A 74 18.43 -3.29 -9.30
CA LYS A 74 17.05 -2.97 -9.74
C LYS A 74 16.46 -1.81 -8.94
N THR A 75 16.61 -1.84 -7.62
CA THR A 75 16.08 -0.80 -6.71
C THR A 75 17.20 -0.18 -5.87
N LEU A 76 17.29 1.15 -5.89
CA LEU A 76 18.20 1.94 -5.05
C LEU A 76 17.45 2.75 -4.00
N TRP A 77 17.98 2.75 -2.78
CA TRP A 77 17.41 3.41 -1.62
C TRP A 77 18.41 4.44 -1.11
N PHE A 78 18.02 5.71 -1.15
CA PHE A 78 18.81 6.84 -0.68
C PHE A 78 18.15 7.39 0.57
N GLN A 79 18.83 7.24 1.70
CA GLN A 79 18.31 7.66 3.00
C GLN A 79 19.42 8.35 3.78
N TYR A 80 19.09 9.48 4.41
CA TYR A 80 20.05 10.25 5.19
C TYR A 80 19.95 9.91 6.69
N GLU A 81 18.76 10.01 7.27
CA GLU A 81 18.52 9.73 8.70
C GLU A 81 17.40 8.69 8.88
N LEU A 82 17.60 7.76 9.81
CA LEU A 82 16.57 6.89 10.37
C LEU A 82 16.46 7.15 11.88
N PRO A 83 15.26 7.25 12.44
CA PRO A 83 15.08 6.94 13.84
C PRO A 83 15.41 5.44 14.03
N GLY A 84 16.53 5.14 14.69
CA GLY A 84 16.94 3.77 15.03
C GLY A 84 18.22 3.28 14.32
N ASN A 85 18.75 2.15 14.79
CA ASN A 85 20.04 1.57 14.37
C ASN A 85 20.02 0.86 13.00
N VAL A 86 19.05 1.16 12.13
CA VAL A 86 18.92 0.49 10.83
C VAL A 86 20.00 1.03 9.87
N ARG A 87 20.92 0.16 9.47
CA ARG A 87 22.01 0.52 8.54
C ARG A 87 21.50 0.50 7.09
N VAL A 88 21.36 1.67 6.49
CA VAL A 88 21.05 1.80 5.06
C VAL A 88 22.35 1.76 4.23
N PRO A 89 22.38 1.07 3.08
CA PRO A 89 23.54 1.07 2.19
C PRO A 89 23.89 2.49 1.70
N ASN A 90 25.17 2.86 1.79
CA ASN A 90 25.65 4.14 1.26
C ASN A 90 26.04 4.01 -0.22
N TYR A 91 25.21 4.56 -1.11
CA TYR A 91 25.45 4.55 -2.57
C TYR A 91 26.26 5.74 -3.09
N SER A 92 26.80 6.61 -2.23
CA SER A 92 27.46 7.84 -2.68
C SER A 92 28.70 7.56 -3.54
N GLY A 93 29.48 6.52 -3.22
CA GLY A 93 30.61 6.07 -4.04
C GLY A 93 30.17 5.64 -5.44
N PHE A 94 29.12 4.81 -5.52
CA PHE A 94 28.52 4.37 -6.77
C PHE A 94 27.99 5.54 -7.60
N CYS A 95 27.20 6.45 -7.01
CA CYS A 95 26.68 7.62 -7.70
C CYS A 95 27.79 8.52 -8.25
N ARG A 96 28.87 8.74 -7.50
CA ARG A 96 30.05 9.50 -7.99
C ARG A 96 30.71 8.80 -9.18
N ALA A 97 30.88 7.48 -9.12
CA ALA A 97 31.44 6.70 -10.23
C ALA A 97 30.56 6.74 -11.49
N VAL A 98 29.23 6.69 -11.31
CA VAL A 98 28.26 6.86 -12.40
C VAL A 98 28.40 8.24 -13.04
N ILE A 99 28.44 9.32 -12.24
CA ILE A 99 28.60 10.70 -12.74
C ILE A 99 29.93 10.90 -13.46
N LYS A 100 31.01 10.28 -12.96
CA LYS A 100 32.33 10.27 -13.60
C LYS A 100 32.40 9.41 -14.86
N ASN A 101 31.28 8.79 -15.27
CA ASN A 101 31.18 7.92 -16.43
C ASN A 101 32.12 6.71 -16.37
N GLU A 102 32.32 6.12 -15.20
CA GLU A 102 33.08 4.88 -15.05
C GLU A 102 32.32 3.71 -15.67
N ASN A 103 32.94 2.98 -16.61
CA ASN A 103 32.27 1.96 -17.43
C ASN A 103 31.46 0.93 -16.62
N HIS A 104 32.04 0.39 -15.54
CA HIS A 104 31.36 -0.59 -14.69
C HIS A 104 30.17 0.03 -13.95
N ALA A 105 30.32 1.23 -13.41
CA ALA A 105 29.25 1.92 -12.71
C ALA A 105 28.09 2.26 -13.67
N ARG A 106 28.39 2.70 -14.90
CA ARG A 106 27.39 2.97 -15.94
C ARG A 106 26.66 1.72 -16.39
N SER A 107 27.38 0.60 -16.55
CA SER A 107 26.77 -0.69 -16.85
C SER A 107 25.80 -1.11 -15.75
N LEU A 108 26.19 -0.99 -14.47
CA LEU A 108 25.30 -1.29 -13.35
C LEU A 108 24.12 -0.31 -13.24
N ALA A 109 24.34 0.98 -13.51
CA ALA A 109 23.28 1.98 -13.53
C ALA A 109 22.18 1.69 -14.57
N SER A 110 22.52 0.97 -15.65
CA SER A 110 21.54 0.53 -16.65
C SER A 110 20.55 -0.52 -16.11
N HIS A 111 20.86 -1.19 -15.00
CA HIS A 111 19.95 -2.14 -14.36
C HIS A 111 18.96 -1.47 -13.40
N VAL A 112 19.20 -0.22 -13.00
CA VAL A 112 18.31 0.51 -12.10
C VAL A 112 16.97 0.76 -12.79
N ARG A 113 15.89 0.38 -12.11
CA ARG A 113 14.49 0.58 -12.52
C ARG A 113 13.73 1.46 -11.55
N HIS A 114 14.06 1.35 -10.26
CA HIS A 114 13.37 2.07 -9.20
C HIS A 114 14.36 2.79 -8.27
N CYS A 115 14.07 4.04 -7.92
CA CYS A 115 14.87 4.82 -6.99
C CYS A 115 13.99 5.45 -5.92
N MET A 116 14.41 5.42 -4.67
CA MET A 116 13.66 6.06 -3.59
C MET A 116 14.55 6.93 -2.71
N PHE A 117 14.04 8.10 -2.36
CA PHE A 117 14.67 9.08 -1.48
C PHE A 117 13.82 9.28 -0.24
N ARG A 118 14.39 9.09 0.95
CA ARG A 118 13.65 9.24 2.22
C ARG A 118 14.38 10.09 3.26
N TYR A 119 13.61 10.91 3.98
CA TYR A 119 14.07 11.68 5.14
C TYR A 119 15.31 12.54 4.84
N TRP A 120 15.20 13.35 3.79
CA TRP A 120 16.22 14.32 3.38
C TRP A 120 15.84 15.76 3.79
N GLU A 121 14.75 15.95 4.53
CA GLU A 121 14.31 17.24 5.07
C GLU A 121 15.03 17.64 6.38
N HIS A 122 15.03 18.93 6.71
CA HIS A 122 15.66 19.50 7.92
C HIS A 122 14.98 19.05 9.22
N THR A 123 15.69 18.31 10.06
CA THR A 123 15.22 17.84 11.38
C THR A 123 15.81 18.63 12.56
N SER A 124 16.53 19.73 12.30
CA SER A 124 17.23 20.66 13.24
C SER A 124 18.75 20.42 13.43
N ASN A 125 19.49 21.53 13.55
CA ASN A 125 20.90 21.73 13.94
C ASN A 125 22.05 20.92 13.29
N THR A 126 21.82 19.91 12.46
CA THR A 126 22.89 19.22 11.73
C THR A 126 23.37 20.00 10.50
N SER A 127 24.60 19.72 10.04
CA SER A 127 25.27 20.49 8.99
C SER A 127 24.60 20.29 7.62
N ASP A 128 23.67 21.18 7.30
CA ASP A 128 22.82 21.14 6.11
C ASP A 128 23.60 21.00 4.78
N TRP A 129 24.79 21.59 4.71
CA TRP A 129 25.63 21.55 3.51
C TRP A 129 26.01 20.12 3.08
N ALA A 130 26.27 19.21 4.04
CA ALA A 130 26.72 17.85 3.73
C ALA A 130 25.58 17.02 3.13
N ARG A 131 24.39 17.16 3.71
CA ARG A 131 23.17 16.52 3.24
C ARG A 131 22.77 17.04 1.86
N THR A 132 22.72 18.35 1.68
CA THR A 132 22.43 18.97 0.38
C THR A 132 23.45 18.55 -0.67
N GLY A 133 24.74 18.47 -0.30
CA GLY A 133 25.80 17.94 -1.15
C GLY A 133 25.57 16.48 -1.57
N LEU A 134 25.18 15.61 -0.63
CA LEU A 134 24.88 14.20 -0.92
C LEU A 134 23.62 14.04 -1.77
N LEU A 135 22.54 14.76 -1.46
CA LEU A 135 21.31 14.77 -2.25
C LEU A 135 21.59 15.22 -3.69
N LYS A 136 22.44 16.23 -3.87
CA LYS A 136 22.91 16.67 -5.19
C LYS A 136 23.66 15.56 -5.92
N VAL A 137 24.56 14.83 -5.25
CA VAL A 137 25.27 13.69 -5.85
C VAL A 137 24.29 12.59 -6.26
N HIS A 138 23.34 12.22 -5.41
CA HIS A 138 22.39 11.15 -5.71
C HIS A 138 21.43 11.54 -6.84
N SER A 139 20.85 12.74 -6.80
CA SER A 139 19.96 13.24 -7.84
C SER A 139 20.67 13.39 -9.19
N SER A 140 21.93 13.87 -9.21
CA SER A 140 22.73 13.95 -10.44
C SER A 140 22.94 12.60 -11.11
N ALA A 141 23.05 11.53 -10.31
CA ALA A 141 23.24 10.19 -10.85
C ALA A 141 21.98 9.65 -11.56
N LEU A 142 20.79 10.20 -11.29
CA LEU A 142 19.53 9.73 -11.90
C LEU A 142 19.54 9.91 -13.43
N SER A 143 20.08 11.02 -13.94
CA SER A 143 20.19 11.29 -15.39
C SER A 143 21.05 10.25 -16.13
N PHE A 144 21.75 9.39 -15.40
CA PHE A 144 22.60 8.33 -15.91
C PHE A 144 22.00 6.93 -15.73
N MET A 145 20.71 6.83 -15.35
CA MET A 145 19.96 5.59 -15.17
C MET A 145 18.88 5.50 -16.26
N PRO A 146 19.22 5.10 -17.50
CA PRO A 146 18.35 5.26 -18.67
C PRO A 146 17.06 4.43 -18.62
N ASN A 147 17.02 3.43 -17.76
CA ASN A 147 15.89 2.53 -17.62
C ASN A 147 15.09 2.78 -16.34
N LEU A 148 15.29 3.93 -15.67
CA LEU A 148 14.56 4.28 -14.46
C LEU A 148 13.08 4.57 -14.80
N THR A 149 12.18 3.73 -14.30
CA THR A 149 10.73 3.79 -14.57
C THR A 149 9.92 4.30 -13.39
N ALA A 150 10.38 4.08 -12.15
CA ALA A 150 9.70 4.57 -10.94
C ALA A 150 10.63 5.35 -10.00
N LEU A 151 10.13 6.46 -9.48
CA LEU A 151 10.88 7.33 -8.59
C LEU A 151 10.00 7.82 -7.43
N SER A 152 10.45 7.62 -6.19
CA SER A 152 9.72 8.06 -4.99
C SER A 152 10.56 8.98 -4.11
N PHE A 153 9.91 10.02 -3.60
CA PHE A 153 10.43 10.96 -2.63
C PHE A 153 9.50 11.02 -1.44
N PHE A 154 10.04 10.81 -0.23
CA PHE A 154 9.31 10.90 1.03
C PHE A 154 10.07 11.80 1.99
N ARG A 155 9.47 12.91 2.44
CA ARG A 155 10.12 13.87 3.35
C ARG A 155 11.46 14.35 2.82
N VAL A 156 11.46 14.87 1.59
CA VAL A 156 12.65 15.38 0.87
C VAL A 156 12.51 16.88 0.62
N ALA A 157 13.58 17.63 0.92
CA ALA A 157 13.72 19.01 0.50
C ALA A 157 14.33 19.06 -0.92
N PHE A 158 13.49 19.35 -1.92
CA PHE A 158 13.92 19.43 -3.32
C PHE A 158 14.87 20.60 -3.55
N THR A 159 15.91 20.32 -4.33
CA THR A 159 16.78 21.34 -4.89
C THR A 159 16.42 21.59 -6.36
N PRO A 160 16.69 22.79 -6.91
CA PRO A 160 16.57 23.07 -8.34
C PRO A 160 17.25 22.01 -9.23
N HIS A 161 18.39 21.49 -8.77
CA HIS A 161 19.16 20.48 -9.48
C HIS A 161 18.46 19.11 -9.51
N ALA A 162 17.81 18.73 -8.42
CA ALA A 162 17.03 17.50 -8.37
C ALA A 162 15.88 17.54 -9.38
N LEU A 163 15.13 18.64 -9.46
CA LEU A 163 14.05 18.82 -10.43
C LEU A 163 14.53 18.69 -11.88
N ARG A 164 15.65 19.33 -12.22
CA ARG A 164 16.28 19.19 -13.55
C ARG A 164 16.70 17.75 -13.85
N SER A 165 17.27 17.06 -12.86
CA SER A 165 17.69 15.66 -13.02
C SER A 165 16.48 14.75 -13.27
N ILE A 166 15.36 15.00 -12.57
CA ILE A 166 14.12 14.26 -12.75
C ILE A 166 13.54 14.50 -14.13
N GLY A 167 13.43 15.76 -14.57
CA GLY A 167 12.91 16.10 -15.90
C GLY A 167 13.73 15.58 -17.09
N SER A 168 14.91 14.98 -16.83
CA SER A 168 15.72 14.29 -17.85
C SER A 168 15.39 12.79 -17.99
N LEU A 169 14.50 12.24 -17.16
CA LEU A 169 14.16 10.82 -17.12
C LEU A 169 13.04 10.49 -18.12
N GLU A 170 13.41 10.27 -19.38
CA GLU A 170 12.45 10.04 -20.47
C GLU A 170 11.60 8.76 -20.33
N GLN A 171 12.12 7.76 -19.61
CA GLN A 171 11.43 6.47 -19.37
C GLN A 171 10.64 6.45 -18.05
N LEU A 172 10.61 7.57 -17.30
CA LEU A 172 9.91 7.63 -16.02
C LEU A 172 8.40 7.60 -16.25
N THR A 173 7.76 6.53 -15.77
CA THR A 173 6.31 6.31 -15.83
C THR A 173 5.63 6.53 -14.49
N GLU A 174 6.35 6.42 -13.38
CA GLU A 174 5.78 6.53 -12.03
C GLU A 174 6.57 7.54 -11.19
N LEU A 175 5.86 8.50 -10.60
CA LEU A 175 6.44 9.49 -9.69
C LEU A 175 5.62 9.60 -8.41
N THR A 176 6.30 9.45 -7.27
CA THR A 176 5.72 9.63 -5.94
C THR A 176 6.42 10.77 -5.21
N VAL A 177 5.65 11.74 -4.70
CA VAL A 177 6.14 12.92 -3.97
C VAL A 177 5.30 13.11 -2.71
N GLU A 178 5.80 12.64 -1.57
CA GLU A 178 5.07 12.61 -0.31
C GLU A 178 5.79 13.44 0.75
N LEU A 179 5.06 14.34 1.42
CA LEU A 179 5.56 15.19 2.50
C LEU A 179 6.83 15.96 2.11
N CYS A 180 6.97 16.33 0.85
CA CYS A 180 8.16 17.00 0.33
C CYS A 180 8.05 18.52 0.36
N THR A 181 9.20 19.19 0.45
CA THR A 181 9.30 20.66 0.45
C THR A 181 10.22 21.15 -0.67
N PHE A 182 10.10 22.43 -1.04
CA PHE A 182 10.81 23.01 -2.18
C PHE A 182 11.38 24.41 -1.83
N PRO A 183 12.25 24.50 -0.81
CA PRO A 183 12.65 25.78 -0.21
C PRO A 183 13.31 26.76 -1.20
N ASP A 184 14.11 26.25 -2.15
CA ASP A 184 14.90 27.08 -3.08
C ASP A 184 14.46 26.98 -4.56
N CYS A 185 13.32 26.37 -4.84
CA CYS A 185 12.90 26.12 -6.23
C CYS A 185 12.09 27.29 -6.81
N LYS A 186 12.58 27.86 -7.92
CA LYS A 186 11.88 28.89 -8.69
C LYS A 186 10.94 28.26 -9.71
N ALA A 187 10.06 29.06 -10.31
CA ALA A 187 9.12 28.57 -11.33
C ALA A 187 9.83 27.90 -12.53
N GLU A 188 10.95 28.46 -12.98
CA GLU A 188 11.76 27.89 -14.08
C GLU A 188 12.33 26.50 -13.78
N ASP A 189 12.53 26.15 -12.51
CA ASP A 189 13.12 24.86 -12.12
C ASP A 189 12.13 23.70 -12.29
N PHE A 190 10.82 23.98 -12.34
CA PHE A 190 9.77 22.98 -12.59
C PHE A 190 9.55 22.69 -14.07
N GLY A 191 9.97 23.60 -14.96
CA GLY A 191 9.84 23.47 -16.42
C GLY A 191 10.22 22.09 -16.98
N PRO A 192 11.34 21.47 -16.55
CA PRO A 192 11.73 20.13 -16.99
C PRO A 192 10.72 19.02 -16.72
N LEU A 193 9.86 19.14 -15.69
CA LEU A 193 8.87 18.12 -15.36
C LEU A 193 7.81 17.94 -16.46
N SER A 194 7.60 18.96 -17.30
CA SER A 194 6.65 18.92 -18.42
C SER A 194 7.01 17.91 -19.51
N ARG A 195 8.27 17.45 -19.52
CA ARG A 195 8.78 16.45 -20.46
C ARG A 195 8.45 15.03 -20.04
N LEU A 196 8.10 14.82 -18.77
CA LEU A 196 7.80 13.51 -18.23
C LEU A 196 6.51 12.96 -18.86
N ARG A 197 6.49 11.64 -19.08
CA ARG A 197 5.36 10.91 -19.66
C ARG A 197 4.80 9.96 -18.61
N LEU A 198 4.41 10.53 -17.48
CA LEU A 198 3.92 9.79 -16.33
C LEU A 198 2.61 9.06 -16.66
N GLN A 199 2.53 7.82 -16.21
CA GLN A 199 1.32 7.00 -16.17
C GLN A 199 0.73 6.98 -14.76
N CYS A 200 1.57 7.03 -13.72
CA CYS A 200 1.17 7.13 -12.33
C CYS A 200 1.83 8.32 -11.64
N LEU A 201 1.04 9.12 -10.93
CA LEU A 201 1.51 10.22 -10.11
C LEU A 201 0.84 10.12 -8.74
N LYS A 202 1.67 10.01 -7.69
CA LYS A 202 1.23 10.07 -6.29
C LYS A 202 1.82 11.32 -5.65
N THR A 203 0.99 12.16 -5.07
CA THR A 203 1.42 13.34 -4.33
C THR A 203 0.68 13.43 -3.01
N ASP A 204 1.39 13.60 -1.91
CA ASP A 204 0.76 13.75 -0.60
C ASP A 204 1.49 14.79 0.23
N GLY A 205 0.76 15.49 1.10
CA GLY A 205 1.34 16.31 2.15
C GLY A 205 2.25 17.45 1.68
N PHE A 206 1.94 18.09 0.54
CA PHE A 206 2.62 19.34 0.20
C PHE A 206 2.46 20.34 1.34
N SER A 207 3.56 20.91 1.81
CA SER A 207 3.50 21.95 2.84
C SER A 207 2.72 23.15 2.30
N LEU A 208 1.56 23.43 2.91
CA LEU A 208 0.61 24.48 2.50
C LEU A 208 1.20 25.90 2.56
N HIS A 209 2.34 26.08 3.20
CA HIS A 209 2.94 27.39 3.41
C HIS A 209 3.70 27.96 2.19
N CYS A 210 3.54 27.39 0.99
CA CYS A 210 4.27 27.85 -0.19
C CYS A 210 3.45 27.84 -1.49
N SER A 211 3.76 28.77 -2.41
CA SER A 211 3.21 28.84 -3.79
C SER A 211 3.64 27.67 -4.70
N THR A 212 4.31 26.69 -4.11
CA THR A 212 4.93 25.57 -4.78
C THR A 212 3.95 24.59 -5.42
N PRO A 213 2.80 24.24 -4.80
CA PRO A 213 1.85 23.33 -5.45
C PRO A 213 1.40 23.85 -6.82
N ALA A 214 1.12 25.15 -6.95
CA ALA A 214 0.77 25.75 -8.24
C ALA A 214 1.86 25.58 -9.30
N ARG A 215 3.13 25.77 -8.91
CA ARG A 215 4.29 25.62 -9.82
C ARG A 215 4.52 24.17 -10.20
N PHE A 216 4.33 23.24 -9.28
CA PHE A 216 4.43 21.81 -9.56
C PHE A 216 3.36 21.39 -10.56
N TRP A 217 2.08 21.62 -10.25
CA TRP A 217 0.96 21.18 -11.08
C TRP A 217 0.97 21.81 -12.48
N SER A 218 1.32 23.09 -12.61
CA SER A 218 1.40 23.76 -13.91
C SER A 218 2.44 23.15 -14.85
N ASN A 219 3.42 22.42 -14.34
CA ASN A 219 4.47 21.78 -15.11
C ASN A 219 4.32 20.26 -15.25
N ILE A 220 3.26 19.65 -14.72
CA ILE A 220 2.97 18.24 -15.00
C ILE A 220 2.24 18.11 -16.33
N ASN A 221 2.68 17.14 -17.15
CA ASN A 221 1.94 16.71 -18.33
C ASN A 221 0.98 15.57 -17.95
N PHE A 222 -0.31 15.76 -18.24
CA PHE A 222 -1.38 14.80 -17.95
C PHE A 222 -1.78 13.93 -19.15
N ASP A 223 -1.19 14.13 -20.34
CA ASP A 223 -1.57 13.45 -21.60
C ASP A 223 -1.55 11.92 -21.54
N ARG A 224 -0.79 11.33 -20.61
CA ARG A 224 -0.63 9.88 -20.45
C ARG A 224 -0.94 9.40 -19.03
N LEU A 225 -1.45 10.28 -18.17
CA LEU A 225 -1.64 9.97 -16.77
C LEU A 225 -2.89 9.09 -16.60
N LEU A 226 -2.69 7.83 -16.22
CA LEU A 226 -3.74 6.84 -16.01
C LEU A 226 -4.17 6.78 -14.55
N SER A 227 -3.24 7.01 -13.62
CA SER A 227 -3.48 6.97 -12.18
C SER A 227 -2.96 8.23 -11.48
N LEU A 228 -3.81 8.86 -10.67
CA LEU A 228 -3.50 10.02 -9.86
C LEU A 228 -3.95 9.79 -8.43
N THR A 229 -3.01 9.79 -7.50
CA THR A 229 -3.28 9.89 -6.06
C THR A 229 -2.79 11.24 -5.58
N THR A 230 -3.66 12.05 -4.99
CA THR A 230 -3.30 13.41 -4.58
C THR A 230 -4.02 13.83 -3.32
N THR A 231 -3.42 14.73 -2.55
CA THR A 231 -4.21 15.58 -1.65
C THR A 231 -4.97 16.63 -2.45
N ALA A 232 -6.21 16.92 -2.04
CA ALA A 232 -7.03 17.93 -2.67
C ALA A 232 -6.33 19.29 -2.59
N THR A 233 -5.95 19.85 -3.74
CA THR A 233 -5.44 21.23 -3.80
C THR A 233 -6.18 21.99 -4.90
N THR A 234 -6.59 23.23 -4.60
CA THR A 234 -7.27 24.11 -5.55
C THR A 234 -6.51 24.25 -6.87
N GLU A 235 -5.18 24.27 -6.80
CA GLU A 235 -4.30 24.43 -7.96
C GLU A 235 -4.26 23.18 -8.85
N MET A 236 -4.35 21.98 -8.27
CA MET A 236 -4.49 20.74 -9.04
C MET A 236 -5.80 20.75 -9.84
N PHE A 237 -6.92 21.09 -9.19
CA PHE A 237 -8.22 21.15 -9.87
C PHE A 237 -8.23 22.20 -11.00
N LYS A 238 -7.72 23.41 -10.74
CA LYS A 238 -7.58 24.45 -11.78
C LYS A 238 -6.77 23.94 -12.96
N ARG A 239 -5.66 23.26 -12.69
CA ARG A 239 -4.80 22.72 -13.75
C ARG A 239 -5.51 21.66 -14.58
N VAL A 240 -6.17 20.70 -13.96
CA VAL A 240 -6.93 19.66 -14.67
C VAL A 240 -8.06 20.28 -15.49
N MET A 241 -8.82 21.21 -14.93
CA MET A 241 -9.89 21.91 -15.64
C MET A 241 -9.37 22.82 -16.76
N SER A 242 -8.13 23.30 -16.67
CA SER A 242 -7.49 24.10 -17.75
C SER A 242 -7.03 23.25 -18.93
N PHE A 243 -7.05 21.93 -18.80
CA PHE A 243 -6.60 21.04 -19.86
C PHE A 243 -7.62 21.00 -20.99
N ALA A 244 -7.18 21.37 -22.21
CA ALA A 244 -8.07 21.47 -23.36
C ALA A 244 -8.58 20.10 -23.85
N ASN A 245 -7.81 19.05 -23.61
CA ASN A 245 -8.15 17.68 -23.99
C ASN A 245 -8.79 16.92 -22.82
N LEU A 246 -9.54 15.87 -23.15
CA LEU A 246 -9.99 14.90 -22.16
C LEU A 246 -8.78 14.12 -21.64
N LEU A 247 -8.69 13.97 -20.31
CA LEU A 247 -7.62 13.23 -19.66
C LEU A 247 -7.90 11.73 -19.72
N PRO A 248 -6.90 10.88 -19.98
CA PRO A 248 -7.03 9.43 -20.01
C PRO A 248 -7.06 8.81 -18.61
N LEU A 249 -7.42 9.59 -17.58
CA LEU A 249 -7.34 9.17 -16.19
C LEU A 249 -8.38 8.08 -15.90
N GLU A 250 -7.92 6.92 -15.45
CA GLU A 250 -8.74 5.76 -15.12
C GLU A 250 -8.89 5.59 -13.60
N HIS A 251 -7.84 5.96 -12.84
CA HIS A 251 -7.78 5.85 -11.39
C HIS A 251 -7.53 7.21 -10.75
N LEU A 252 -8.41 7.61 -9.84
CA LEU A 252 -8.29 8.86 -9.10
C LEU A 252 -8.51 8.62 -7.60
N VAL A 253 -7.51 8.96 -6.81
CA VAL A 253 -7.59 9.00 -5.35
C VAL A 253 -7.35 10.44 -4.90
N ILE A 254 -8.33 11.04 -4.24
CA ILE A 254 -8.20 12.38 -3.66
C ILE A 254 -8.40 12.27 -2.16
N GLN A 255 -7.40 12.75 -1.41
CA GLN A 255 -7.41 12.79 0.05
C GLN A 255 -7.56 14.23 0.53
N SER A 256 -8.45 14.48 1.48
CA SER A 256 -8.48 15.77 2.17
C SER A 256 -7.25 15.91 3.06
N ASN A 257 -6.69 17.12 3.14
CA ASN A 257 -5.65 17.42 4.11
C ASN A 257 -6.27 18.27 5.23
N HIS A 258 -6.19 17.83 6.49
CA HIS A 258 -6.86 18.47 7.63
C HIS A 258 -6.49 19.94 7.85
N TYR A 259 -5.33 20.36 7.34
CA TYR A 259 -4.87 21.74 7.45
C TYR A 259 -5.46 22.67 6.41
N ASP A 260 -6.00 22.13 5.31
CA ASP A 260 -6.69 22.88 4.28
C ASP A 260 -8.18 22.58 4.45
N VAL A 261 -8.87 23.39 5.26
CA VAL A 261 -10.33 23.43 5.29
C VAL A 261 -10.77 23.99 3.93
N LEU A 262 -10.60 23.18 2.89
CA LEU A 262 -11.31 23.41 1.65
C LEU A 262 -12.78 23.26 2.00
N GLU A 263 -13.43 24.39 2.26
CA GLU A 263 -14.88 24.55 2.11
C GLU A 263 -15.34 24.16 0.69
N GLY A 264 -14.41 23.88 -0.23
CA GLY A 264 -14.63 23.54 -1.61
C GLY A 264 -15.01 22.07 -1.80
N SER A 265 -16.30 21.82 -1.97
CA SER A 265 -16.79 20.70 -2.76
C SER A 265 -16.04 20.62 -4.10
N ILE A 266 -15.69 19.41 -4.55
CA ILE A 266 -15.13 19.23 -5.91
C ILE A 266 -16.11 19.79 -6.93
N ASN A 267 -15.64 20.69 -7.80
CA ASN A 267 -16.47 21.28 -8.84
C ASN A 267 -17.01 20.17 -9.77
N PRO A 268 -18.33 20.05 -10.00
CA PRO A 268 -18.89 18.99 -10.84
C PRO A 268 -18.31 18.93 -12.26
N SER A 269 -17.87 20.08 -12.80
CA SER A 269 -17.26 20.17 -14.13
C SER A 269 -15.88 19.51 -14.22
N PHE A 270 -15.19 19.30 -13.10
CA PHE A 270 -13.92 18.57 -13.06
C PHE A 270 -14.05 17.18 -13.68
N PHE A 271 -15.14 16.47 -13.37
CA PHE A 271 -15.38 15.13 -13.87
C PHE A 271 -15.62 15.08 -15.39
N LYS A 272 -16.03 16.20 -16.01
CA LYS A 272 -16.16 16.30 -17.49
C LYS A 272 -14.81 16.17 -18.19
N CYS A 273 -13.71 16.50 -17.50
CA CYS A 273 -12.37 16.39 -18.03
C CYS A 273 -11.81 14.96 -17.95
N ILE A 274 -12.46 14.03 -17.23
CA ILE A 274 -11.98 12.66 -16.96
C ILE A 274 -13.06 11.60 -17.24
N PRO A 275 -13.58 11.51 -18.49
CA PRO A 275 -14.69 10.62 -18.80
C PRO A 275 -14.33 9.13 -18.70
N SER A 276 -13.04 8.78 -18.79
CA SER A 276 -12.55 7.40 -18.71
C SER A 276 -12.42 6.86 -17.27
N LEU A 277 -12.85 7.62 -16.27
CA LEU A 277 -12.67 7.26 -14.88
C LEU A 277 -13.43 5.97 -14.53
N THR A 278 -12.69 4.97 -14.06
CA THR A 278 -13.25 3.68 -13.61
C THR A 278 -13.16 3.54 -12.10
N HIS A 279 -12.08 4.03 -11.48
CA HIS A 279 -11.84 3.93 -10.04
C HIS A 279 -11.76 5.31 -9.41
N LEU A 280 -12.60 5.59 -8.41
CA LEU A 280 -12.65 6.85 -7.69
C LEU A 280 -12.58 6.61 -6.18
N CYS A 281 -11.59 7.17 -5.52
CA CYS A 281 -11.47 7.20 -4.06
C CYS A 281 -11.46 8.65 -3.57
N LEU A 282 -12.40 9.02 -2.71
CA LEU A 282 -12.59 10.35 -2.13
C LEU A 282 -12.54 10.23 -0.60
N VAL A 283 -11.36 10.43 -0.02
CA VAL A 283 -11.17 10.36 1.43
C VAL A 283 -11.43 11.73 2.03
N ASP A 284 -12.42 11.82 2.93
CA ASP A 284 -12.81 13.04 3.66
C ASP A 284 -13.21 14.23 2.78
N LEU A 285 -13.78 13.97 1.60
CA LEU A 285 -14.24 15.00 0.68
C LEU A 285 -15.72 14.85 0.38
N THR A 286 -16.41 16.00 0.29
CA THR A 286 -17.72 16.06 -0.32
C THR A 286 -17.60 16.41 -1.79
N ALA A 287 -18.39 15.76 -2.63
CA ALA A 287 -18.43 16.02 -4.05
C ALA A 287 -19.87 16.00 -4.54
N ASN A 288 -20.24 16.99 -5.36
CA ASN A 288 -21.45 16.92 -6.15
C ASN A 288 -21.07 16.42 -7.53
N VAL A 289 -21.31 15.14 -7.79
CA VAL A 289 -20.91 14.50 -9.05
C VAL A 289 -22.15 14.27 -9.90
N ASP A 290 -22.25 15.04 -10.99
CA ASP A 290 -23.25 14.80 -12.02
C ASP A 290 -23.05 13.39 -12.61
N PRO A 291 -24.08 12.51 -12.54
CA PRO A 291 -23.98 11.13 -13.04
C PRO A 291 -23.56 11.01 -14.49
N SER A 292 -23.84 12.03 -15.31
CA SER A 292 -23.48 12.01 -16.73
C SER A 292 -21.98 12.13 -17.01
N ASN A 293 -21.17 12.54 -16.03
CA ASN A 293 -19.74 12.81 -16.24
C ASN A 293 -18.83 11.60 -15.99
N VAL A 294 -19.29 10.57 -15.30
CA VAL A 294 -18.48 9.40 -14.89
C VAL A 294 -19.23 8.09 -15.12
N LEU A 295 -19.58 7.84 -16.38
CA LEU A 295 -20.44 6.72 -16.78
C LEU A 295 -19.80 5.33 -16.60
N HIS A 296 -18.47 5.25 -16.53
CA HIS A 296 -17.71 3.99 -16.49
C HIS A 296 -17.23 3.59 -15.10
N LEU A 297 -17.73 4.27 -14.06
CA LEU A 297 -17.28 4.08 -12.69
C LEU A 297 -17.65 2.68 -12.18
N ASN A 298 -16.64 1.86 -11.88
CA ASN A 298 -16.76 0.48 -11.44
C ASN A 298 -16.42 0.27 -9.95
N HIS A 299 -15.60 1.17 -9.41
CA HIS A 299 -15.07 1.14 -8.05
C HIS A 299 -15.17 2.53 -7.44
N VAL A 300 -15.82 2.61 -6.28
CA VAL A 300 -16.00 3.86 -5.55
C VAL A 300 -15.60 3.66 -4.11
N GLU A 301 -14.70 4.49 -3.60
CA GLU A 301 -14.43 4.63 -2.18
C GLU A 301 -14.73 6.08 -1.77
N CYS A 302 -15.64 6.32 -0.83
CA CYS A 302 -16.02 7.69 -0.46
C CYS A 302 -16.72 7.78 0.90
N ALA A 303 -16.95 9.02 1.34
CA ALA A 303 -17.84 9.29 2.46
C ALA A 303 -19.28 8.83 2.15
N PRO A 304 -20.02 8.30 3.15
CA PRO A 304 -21.38 7.81 2.98
C PRO A 304 -22.35 8.82 2.35
N SER A 305 -22.22 10.11 2.68
CA SER A 305 -23.08 11.17 2.17
C SER A 305 -22.92 11.40 0.66
N VAL A 306 -21.78 11.00 0.08
CA VAL A 306 -21.45 11.14 -1.35
C VAL A 306 -21.82 9.89 -2.14
N ALA A 307 -21.74 8.71 -1.52
CA ALA A 307 -21.96 7.41 -2.16
C ALA A 307 -23.26 7.31 -2.99
N PRO A 308 -24.44 7.76 -2.52
CA PRO A 308 -25.69 7.67 -3.30
C PRO A 308 -25.59 8.37 -4.66
N THR A 309 -24.93 9.53 -4.68
CA THR A 309 -24.72 10.26 -5.93
C THR A 309 -23.85 9.44 -6.87
N LEU A 310 -22.77 8.83 -6.36
CA LEU A 310 -21.78 8.10 -7.14
C LEU A 310 -22.24 6.73 -7.66
N ILE A 311 -23.20 6.10 -6.99
CA ILE A 311 -23.71 4.76 -7.35
C ILE A 311 -24.83 4.85 -8.40
N THR A 312 -25.71 5.86 -8.27
CA THR A 312 -26.96 5.90 -9.04
C THR A 312 -26.72 5.91 -10.55
N GLY A 313 -27.27 4.92 -11.25
CA GLY A 313 -27.24 4.81 -12.71
C GLY A 313 -25.90 4.38 -13.32
N ARG A 314 -24.96 3.89 -12.52
CA ARG A 314 -23.57 3.58 -12.94
C ARG A 314 -23.21 2.13 -12.69
N PRO A 315 -22.24 1.55 -13.42
CA PRO A 315 -21.88 0.13 -13.31
C PRO A 315 -20.95 -0.14 -12.13
N VAL A 316 -21.27 0.41 -10.95
CA VAL A 316 -20.46 0.23 -9.74
C VAL A 316 -20.59 -1.22 -9.29
N SER A 317 -19.46 -1.87 -9.04
CA SER A 317 -19.39 -3.25 -8.56
C SER A 317 -18.67 -3.37 -7.22
N THR A 318 -17.83 -2.38 -6.90
CA THR A 318 -17.11 -2.27 -5.63
C THR A 318 -17.40 -0.94 -4.97
N ILE A 319 -17.82 -0.98 -3.70
CA ILE A 319 -18.09 0.18 -2.87
C ILE A 319 -17.18 0.11 -1.64
N GLY A 320 -16.49 1.20 -1.33
CA GLY A 320 -15.79 1.47 -0.09
C GLY A 320 -16.45 2.68 0.59
N LEU A 321 -16.87 2.52 1.83
CA LEU A 321 -17.41 3.60 2.65
C LEU A 321 -16.37 3.92 3.71
N SER A 322 -15.77 5.10 3.65
CA SER A 322 -14.78 5.55 4.63
C SER A 322 -15.20 6.86 5.27
N SER A 323 -15.08 6.92 6.60
CA SER A 323 -15.06 8.16 7.38
C SER A 323 -13.72 8.20 8.08
N GLU A 324 -12.67 8.55 7.35
CA GLU A 324 -11.33 8.73 7.93
C GLU A 324 -11.14 10.14 8.50
N SER A 325 -12.21 10.83 8.90
CA SER A 325 -12.09 12.22 9.31
C SER A 325 -11.24 12.31 10.58
N LEU A 326 -10.03 12.88 10.50
CA LEU A 326 -9.21 13.27 11.67
C LEU A 326 -9.80 14.47 12.46
N GLY A 327 -11.08 14.80 12.28
CA GLY A 327 -11.85 15.77 13.06
C GLY A 327 -12.81 15.10 14.07
N PRO A 328 -13.59 15.88 14.85
CA PRO A 328 -14.61 15.33 15.73
C PRO A 328 -15.56 14.45 14.92
N HIS A 329 -15.50 13.15 15.21
CA HIS A 329 -16.09 12.09 14.42
C HIS A 329 -17.56 12.37 14.12
N ILE A 330 -17.90 12.55 12.85
CA ILE A 330 -19.29 12.61 12.42
C ILE A 330 -19.71 11.17 12.16
N PRO A 331 -20.47 10.53 13.06
CA PRO A 331 -20.93 9.16 12.85
C PRO A 331 -21.79 9.11 11.59
N PHE A 332 -21.81 7.94 10.94
CA PHE A 332 -22.76 7.68 9.86
C PHE A 332 -24.17 7.91 10.39
N THR A 333 -24.92 8.80 9.76
CA THR A 333 -26.31 8.98 10.13
C THR A 333 -27.14 7.81 9.57
N THR A 334 -28.21 7.42 10.28
CA THR A 334 -29.18 6.46 9.75
C THR A 334 -29.74 6.88 8.39
N GLU A 335 -29.82 8.19 8.15
CA GLU A 335 -30.23 8.77 6.89
C GLU A 335 -29.22 8.51 5.76
N ASP A 336 -27.91 8.68 6.00
CA ASP A 336 -26.87 8.39 5.00
C ASP A 336 -26.91 6.92 4.60
N ILE A 337 -27.01 6.02 5.59
CA ILE A 337 -27.11 4.58 5.37
C ILE A 337 -28.35 4.24 4.54
N SER A 338 -29.52 4.82 4.89
CA SER A 338 -30.77 4.60 4.16
C SER A 338 -30.68 5.07 2.70
N ARG A 339 -30.03 6.21 2.45
CA ARG A 339 -29.81 6.73 1.09
C ARG A 339 -28.87 5.84 0.28
N ILE A 340 -27.85 5.26 0.91
CA ILE A 340 -26.94 4.31 0.24
C ILE A 340 -27.69 3.04 -0.15
N TRP A 341 -28.46 2.46 0.77
CA TRP A 341 -29.26 1.26 0.49
C TRP A 341 -30.31 1.50 -0.59
N ALA A 342 -30.90 2.70 -0.65
CA ALA A 342 -31.79 3.08 -1.74
C ALA A 342 -31.05 3.25 -3.09
N ALA A 343 -29.79 3.67 -3.08
CA ALA A 343 -28.99 3.89 -4.30
C ALA A 343 -28.42 2.59 -4.88
N ILE A 344 -28.06 1.61 -4.06
CA ILE A 344 -27.45 0.35 -4.51
C ILE A 344 -28.25 -0.38 -5.61
N PRO A 345 -29.58 -0.59 -5.47
CA PRO A 345 -30.38 -1.22 -6.51
C PRO A 345 -30.44 -0.44 -7.83
N THR A 346 -30.05 0.84 -7.82
CA THR A 346 -30.01 1.69 -9.02
C THR A 346 -28.67 1.64 -9.75
N SER A 347 -27.67 0.93 -9.20
CA SER A 347 -26.46 0.57 -9.94
C SER A 347 -26.81 -0.27 -11.16
N THR A 348 -26.15 -0.04 -12.29
CA THR A 348 -26.34 -0.85 -13.51
C THR A 348 -25.52 -2.14 -13.51
N ALA A 349 -24.67 -2.34 -12.49
CA ALA A 349 -23.93 -3.57 -12.25
C ALA A 349 -24.23 -4.13 -10.85
N PRO A 350 -24.16 -5.47 -10.67
CA PRO A 350 -24.30 -6.06 -9.35
C PRO A 350 -23.13 -5.63 -8.45
N ILE A 351 -23.46 -5.18 -7.24
CA ILE A 351 -22.44 -4.94 -6.20
C ILE A 351 -21.90 -6.29 -5.73
N ARG A 352 -20.60 -6.51 -5.96
CA ARG A 352 -19.87 -7.71 -5.57
C ARG A 352 -19.00 -7.47 -4.36
N LYS A 353 -18.51 -6.25 -4.14
CA LYS A 353 -17.66 -5.94 -2.99
C LYS A 353 -18.14 -4.71 -2.27
N LEU A 354 -18.26 -4.81 -0.95
CA LEU A 354 -18.58 -3.71 -0.07
C LEU A 354 -17.54 -3.65 1.06
N THR A 355 -16.86 -2.54 1.20
CA THR A 355 -15.95 -2.24 2.31
C THR A 355 -16.57 -1.13 3.13
N VAL A 356 -16.61 -1.28 4.45
CA VAL A 356 -17.10 -0.26 5.38
C VAL A 356 -16.02 -0.02 6.42
N SER A 357 -15.44 1.17 6.42
CA SER A 357 -14.50 1.63 7.43
C SER A 357 -15.25 2.38 8.53
N LEU A 358 -15.21 1.83 9.74
CA LEU A 358 -15.88 2.34 10.93
C LEU A 358 -14.82 2.85 11.91
N GLU A 359 -14.62 4.17 11.97
CA GLU A 359 -13.71 4.77 12.96
C GLU A 359 -14.31 4.83 14.37
N ASN A 360 -15.63 4.76 14.52
CA ASN A 360 -16.30 4.63 15.82
C ASN A 360 -17.59 3.82 15.68
N TRP A 361 -17.57 2.61 16.22
CA TRP A 361 -18.75 1.76 16.26
C TRP A 361 -19.72 2.29 17.32
N CYS A 362 -20.65 3.15 16.94
CA CYS A 362 -21.86 3.38 17.73
C CYS A 362 -22.92 2.44 17.17
N GLY A 363 -23.35 1.44 17.94
CA GLY A 363 -24.22 0.31 17.55
C GLY A 363 -25.60 0.65 16.96
N GLN A 364 -25.65 1.43 15.88
CA GLN A 364 -26.83 1.91 15.20
C GLN A 364 -26.61 1.99 13.67
N ILE A 365 -25.91 1.03 13.07
CA ILE A 365 -26.07 0.81 11.63
C ILE A 365 -27.26 -0.15 11.49
N PRO A 366 -28.49 0.31 11.19
CA PRO A 366 -29.60 -0.59 10.91
C PRO A 366 -29.31 -1.31 9.59
N LEU A 367 -28.57 -2.41 9.69
CA LEU A 367 -28.20 -3.29 8.59
C LEU A 367 -29.32 -4.31 8.37
N ILE A 368 -30.51 -3.77 8.11
CA ILE A 368 -31.70 -4.56 7.90
C ILE A 368 -31.64 -5.12 6.47
N HIS A 369 -31.53 -6.44 6.35
CA HIS A 369 -31.66 -7.26 5.13
C HIS A 369 -30.63 -7.01 4.01
N MET A 370 -29.32 -7.08 4.32
CA MET A 370 -28.28 -7.01 3.28
C MET A 370 -28.46 -8.04 2.16
N SER A 371 -28.97 -9.24 2.44
CA SER A 371 -29.27 -10.24 1.42
C SER A 371 -30.34 -9.80 0.41
N GLU A 372 -31.26 -8.92 0.80
CA GLU A 372 -32.29 -8.37 -0.08
C GLU A 372 -31.75 -7.23 -0.94
N VAL A 373 -30.92 -6.35 -0.35
CA VAL A 373 -30.35 -5.17 -1.05
C VAL A 373 -29.14 -5.55 -1.90
N LEU A 374 -28.35 -6.53 -1.46
CA LEU A 374 -27.07 -6.95 -2.03
C LEU A 374 -27.04 -8.47 -2.30
N PRO A 375 -27.95 -9.00 -3.14
CA PRO A 375 -28.05 -10.45 -3.37
C PRO A 375 -26.81 -11.06 -4.07
N ASN A 376 -25.97 -10.23 -4.70
CA ASN A 376 -24.79 -10.63 -5.46
C ASN A 376 -23.46 -10.29 -4.76
N LEU A 377 -23.49 -9.94 -3.48
CA LEU A 377 -22.28 -9.60 -2.74
C LEU A 377 -21.39 -10.85 -2.58
N GLU A 378 -20.14 -10.71 -3.00
CA GLU A 378 -19.06 -11.70 -2.97
C GLU A 378 -18.00 -11.34 -1.92
N GLU A 379 -17.88 -10.09 -1.47
CA GLU A 379 -16.89 -9.67 -0.48
C GLU A 379 -17.47 -8.57 0.43
N PHE A 380 -17.42 -8.75 1.75
CA PHE A 380 -17.90 -7.75 2.70
C PHE A 380 -16.86 -7.39 3.77
N HIS A 381 -16.08 -6.33 3.55
CA HIS A 381 -14.98 -5.96 4.44
C HIS A 381 -15.44 -4.94 5.48
N VAL A 382 -15.08 -5.13 6.76
CA VAL A 382 -15.40 -4.19 7.85
C VAL A 382 -14.12 -3.71 8.50
N LYS A 383 -13.62 -2.55 8.09
CA LYS A 383 -12.42 -1.96 8.65
C LYS A 383 -12.77 -1.17 9.92
N ALA A 384 -12.71 -1.80 11.09
CA ALA A 384 -12.86 -1.10 12.36
C ALA A 384 -11.53 -0.43 12.74
N TYR A 385 -11.49 0.90 12.82
CA TYR A 385 -10.34 1.67 13.27
C TYR A 385 -10.65 2.27 14.64
N ASN A 386 -10.29 1.60 15.72
CA ASN A 386 -10.44 2.20 17.04
C ASN A 386 -9.17 3.01 17.37
N ARG A 387 -9.22 4.33 17.14
CA ARG A 387 -8.11 5.25 17.50
C ARG A 387 -7.91 5.39 19.02
N ALA A 388 -8.82 4.87 19.85
CA ALA A 388 -8.74 4.96 21.31
C ALA A 388 -8.05 3.75 22.00
N ILE A 389 -7.67 2.69 21.27
CA ILE A 389 -7.01 1.50 21.86
C ILE A 389 -5.49 1.72 22.01
N ASP A 390 -5.08 2.86 22.55
CA ASP A 390 -3.82 2.91 23.30
C ASP A 390 -4.07 2.65 24.80
N ILE A 391 -5.33 2.60 25.29
CA ILE A 391 -5.61 2.53 26.75
C ILE A 391 -6.80 1.61 27.17
N VAL A 392 -7.63 1.04 26.29
CA VAL A 392 -8.90 0.40 26.71
C VAL A 392 -8.93 -1.14 26.60
N SER A 393 -9.57 -1.78 27.59
CA SER A 393 -9.67 -3.23 27.88
C SER A 393 -10.37 -4.08 26.81
N ASP A 394 -10.04 -5.37 26.75
CA ASP A 394 -10.61 -6.44 25.87
C ASP A 394 -12.15 -6.41 25.73
N VAL A 395 -12.87 -5.89 26.73
CA VAL A 395 -14.33 -5.80 26.79
C VAL A 395 -14.96 -5.03 25.62
N GLU A 396 -14.32 -3.98 25.10
CA GLU A 396 -14.93 -3.15 24.04
C GLU A 396 -14.88 -3.79 22.65
N TYR A 397 -13.84 -4.59 22.36
CA TYR A 397 -13.73 -5.32 21.10
C TYR A 397 -14.83 -6.38 20.97
N HIS A 398 -15.11 -7.11 22.06
CA HIS A 398 -16.13 -8.15 22.06
C HIS A 398 -17.54 -7.59 22.02
N SER A 399 -17.79 -6.47 22.71
CA SER A 399 -19.06 -5.75 22.56
C SER A 399 -19.27 -5.33 21.11
N ALA A 400 -18.23 -4.82 20.44
CA ALA A 400 -18.30 -4.48 19.04
C ALA A 400 -18.66 -5.71 18.21
N VAL A 401 -17.90 -6.82 18.31
CA VAL A 401 -18.18 -8.10 17.62
C VAL A 401 -19.60 -8.60 17.85
N TYR A 402 -20.09 -8.55 19.09
CA TYR A 402 -21.45 -8.98 19.42
C TYR A 402 -22.50 -8.07 18.78
N ASP A 403 -22.28 -6.75 18.80
CA ASP A 403 -23.11 -5.77 18.10
C ASP A 403 -23.10 -6.00 16.58
N ILE A 404 -21.96 -6.43 16.01
CA ILE A 404 -21.87 -6.90 14.61
C ILE A 404 -22.78 -8.12 14.45
N SER A 405 -22.52 -9.20 15.19
CA SER A 405 -23.23 -10.47 15.00
C SER A 405 -24.75 -10.32 15.13
N SER A 406 -25.21 -9.44 16.03
CA SER A 406 -26.63 -9.16 16.23
C SER A 406 -27.22 -8.26 15.14
N SER A 407 -26.44 -7.33 14.59
CA SER A 407 -26.84 -6.44 13.49
C SER A 407 -26.79 -7.09 12.11
N PHE A 408 -25.92 -8.09 11.94
CA PHE A 408 -25.63 -8.72 10.66
C PHE A 408 -26.32 -10.08 10.53
N LYS A 409 -27.64 -10.04 10.28
CA LYS A 409 -28.40 -11.24 9.89
C LYS A 409 -28.35 -11.44 8.38
N ASP A 410 -28.19 -12.70 7.96
CA ASP A 410 -28.24 -13.10 6.55
C ASP A 410 -27.19 -12.42 5.64
N ILE A 411 -25.98 -12.16 6.14
CA ILE A 411 -24.89 -11.68 5.27
C ILE A 411 -24.70 -12.71 4.14
N PRO A 412 -24.75 -12.29 2.86
CA PRO A 412 -24.34 -13.15 1.75
C PRO A 412 -22.89 -13.66 1.95
N PRO A 413 -22.54 -14.78 1.29
CA PRO A 413 -21.30 -15.46 1.58
C PRO A 413 -20.11 -14.58 1.20
N VAL A 414 -19.00 -14.77 1.95
CA VAL A 414 -17.60 -14.55 1.56
C VAL A 414 -16.95 -13.28 2.15
N CYS A 415 -16.00 -13.55 3.05
CA CYS A 415 -14.92 -12.69 3.56
C CYS A 415 -15.32 -11.42 4.31
N VAL A 416 -15.46 -11.52 5.65
CA VAL A 416 -15.39 -10.36 6.56
C VAL A 416 -13.96 -10.13 6.98
N VAL A 417 -13.40 -8.94 6.78
CA VAL A 417 -12.02 -8.61 7.16
C VAL A 417 -12.02 -7.58 8.26
N PHE A 418 -11.52 -7.94 9.45
CA PHE A 418 -11.24 -7.00 10.54
C PHE A 418 -9.74 -6.72 10.58
N PRO A 419 -9.28 -5.48 10.27
CA PRO A 419 -7.87 -5.14 10.37
C PRO A 419 -7.43 -5.26 11.84
N ALA A 420 -6.20 -5.75 12.05
CA ALA A 420 -5.64 -5.79 13.39
C ALA A 420 -5.53 -4.35 13.96
N PRO A 421 -5.85 -4.11 15.25
CA PRO A 421 -5.46 -2.88 15.93
C PRO A 421 -3.95 -2.64 15.79
N GLY A 422 -3.52 -1.38 15.98
CA GLY A 422 -2.13 -0.94 15.77
C GLY A 422 -1.04 -1.72 16.52
N ASN A 423 -1.42 -2.57 17.48
CA ASN A 423 -0.57 -3.62 18.04
C ASN A 423 -0.98 -5.01 17.48
N PRO A 424 -0.33 -5.50 16.41
CA PRO A 424 -0.77 -6.69 15.65
C PRO A 424 -0.70 -8.00 16.45
N LEU A 425 -0.06 -8.00 17.61
CA LEU A 425 0.20 -9.22 18.37
C LEU A 425 -0.89 -9.53 19.40
N GLN A 426 -1.49 -8.52 20.04
CA GLN A 426 -2.45 -8.74 21.13
C GLN A 426 -3.71 -9.52 20.70
N PRO A 427 -4.36 -9.23 19.55
CA PRO A 427 -5.49 -10.03 19.07
C PRO A 427 -5.08 -11.46 18.74
N LEU A 428 -3.86 -11.70 18.26
CA LEU A 428 -3.35 -13.03 17.93
C LEU A 428 -3.13 -13.91 19.18
N PHE A 429 -3.08 -13.31 20.37
CA PHE A 429 -2.97 -14.02 21.65
C PHE A 429 -4.33 -14.36 22.30
N ASP A 430 -5.44 -13.84 21.77
CA ASP A 430 -6.80 -14.18 22.25
C ASP A 430 -7.59 -15.00 21.21
N LEU A 431 -7.04 -16.18 20.88
CA LEU A 431 -7.69 -17.12 19.97
C LEU A 431 -9.05 -17.60 20.50
N SER A 432 -9.20 -17.75 21.82
CA SER A 432 -10.47 -18.12 22.44
C SER A 432 -11.57 -17.15 22.05
N THR A 433 -11.32 -15.85 22.16
CA THR A 433 -12.38 -14.90 21.86
C THR A 433 -12.52 -14.60 20.38
N GLN A 434 -11.46 -14.79 19.56
CA GLN A 434 -11.64 -14.87 18.11
C GLN A 434 -12.55 -16.03 17.71
N VAL A 435 -12.43 -17.20 18.35
CA VAL A 435 -13.30 -18.34 18.09
C VAL A 435 -14.74 -18.03 18.48
N GLU A 436 -14.98 -17.44 19.65
CA GLU A 436 -16.33 -17.01 20.06
C GLU A 436 -16.91 -16.01 19.06
N ALA A 437 -16.11 -15.03 18.64
CA ALA A 437 -16.47 -14.08 17.59
C ALA A 437 -16.85 -14.77 16.27
N VAL A 438 -16.04 -15.73 15.81
CA VAL A 438 -16.27 -16.51 14.58
C VAL A 438 -17.57 -17.32 14.70
N ILE A 439 -17.81 -17.94 15.85
CA ILE A 439 -19.02 -18.73 16.11
C ILE A 439 -20.24 -17.83 16.07
N GLU A 440 -20.24 -16.71 16.79
CA GLU A 440 -21.37 -15.78 16.82
C GLU A 440 -21.64 -15.15 15.45
N LEU A 441 -20.59 -14.72 14.72
CA LEU A 441 -20.73 -14.25 13.34
C LEU A 441 -21.27 -15.35 12.40
N GLY A 442 -20.80 -16.59 12.57
CA GLY A 442 -21.28 -17.74 11.81
C GLY A 442 -22.73 -18.13 12.14
N ARG A 443 -23.19 -17.91 13.37
CA ARG A 443 -24.59 -18.07 13.79
C ARG A 443 -25.49 -17.00 13.15
N GLY A 444 -25.04 -15.74 13.15
CA GLY A 444 -25.75 -14.62 12.51
C GLY A 444 -25.78 -14.71 10.98
N SER A 445 -24.75 -15.29 10.36
CA SER A 445 -24.67 -15.55 8.92
C SER A 445 -24.35 -17.01 8.60
N PRO A 446 -25.39 -17.88 8.52
CA PRO A 446 -25.22 -19.29 8.18
C PRO A 446 -24.64 -19.55 6.79
N ARG A 447 -24.55 -18.53 5.92
CA ARG A 447 -24.00 -18.65 4.57
C ARG A 447 -22.51 -18.28 4.50
N MET A 448 -21.95 -17.67 5.55
CA MET A 448 -20.54 -17.26 5.58
C MET A 448 -19.61 -18.47 5.42
N GLN A 449 -18.66 -18.37 4.49
CA GLN A 449 -17.67 -19.41 4.17
C GLN A 449 -16.26 -19.05 4.64
N THR A 450 -15.93 -17.76 4.65
CA THR A 450 -14.60 -17.27 5.02
C THR A 450 -14.74 -16.00 5.87
N LEU A 451 -13.89 -15.87 6.87
CA LEU A 451 -13.82 -14.75 7.81
C LEU A 451 -12.34 -14.47 8.10
N ARG A 452 -11.86 -13.26 7.87
CA ARG A 452 -10.51 -12.82 8.25
C ARG A 452 -10.60 -11.94 9.49
N LEU A 453 -10.03 -12.44 10.58
CA LEU A 453 -9.86 -11.67 11.81
C LEU A 453 -8.37 -11.42 11.99
N ALA A 454 -7.97 -10.14 11.94
CA ALA A 454 -6.57 -9.76 11.87
C ALA A 454 -5.87 -10.48 10.70
N GLU A 455 -4.92 -11.35 11.00
CA GLU A 455 -4.04 -12.05 10.04
C GLU A 455 -4.38 -13.55 9.94
N ILE A 456 -5.52 -13.95 10.52
CA ILE A 456 -6.03 -15.32 10.51
C ILE A 456 -7.26 -15.39 9.61
N ARG A 457 -7.18 -16.22 8.58
CA ARG A 457 -8.32 -16.59 7.74
C ARG A 457 -9.00 -17.81 8.34
N TRP A 458 -10.22 -17.65 8.82
CA TRP A 458 -11.12 -18.73 9.20
C TRP A 458 -11.91 -19.19 7.97
N THR A 459 -11.89 -20.48 7.70
CA THR A 459 -12.64 -21.12 6.60
C THR A 459 -13.64 -22.10 7.18
N ARG A 460 -14.88 -22.06 6.70
CA ARG A 460 -15.91 -22.98 7.15
C ARG A 460 -15.85 -24.27 6.35
N GLY A 461 -15.54 -25.38 7.02
CA GLY A 461 -15.52 -26.71 6.45
C GLY A 461 -16.90 -27.23 6.07
N LEU A 462 -16.95 -28.34 5.34
CA LEU A 462 -18.19 -28.96 4.84
C LEU A 462 -19.17 -29.36 5.96
N LYS A 463 -18.66 -29.59 7.17
CA LYS A 463 -19.47 -29.91 8.36
C LYS A 463 -20.00 -28.68 9.08
N GLY A 464 -19.71 -27.48 8.57
CA GLY A 464 -20.07 -26.20 9.20
C GLY A 464 -19.09 -25.72 10.27
N GLU A 465 -18.01 -26.47 10.51
CA GLU A 465 -16.95 -26.18 11.47
C GLU A 465 -15.99 -25.11 10.93
N TRP A 466 -15.44 -24.26 11.79
CA TRP A 466 -14.48 -23.22 11.37
C TRP A 466 -13.04 -23.67 11.58
N GLU A 467 -12.22 -23.52 10.55
CA GLU A 467 -10.80 -23.89 10.52
C GLU A 467 -9.92 -22.65 10.28
N PRO A 468 -8.97 -22.32 11.17
CA PRO A 468 -8.07 -21.19 10.99
C PRO A 468 -6.89 -21.53 10.06
N GLU A 469 -6.54 -20.59 9.20
CA GLU A 469 -5.40 -20.59 8.29
C GLU A 469 -4.62 -19.28 8.46
N LEU A 470 -3.31 -19.37 8.76
CA LEU A 470 -2.44 -18.19 8.84
C LEU A 470 -2.04 -17.75 7.43
N GLU A 471 -2.34 -16.51 7.06
CA GLU A 471 -2.02 -15.99 5.73
C GLU A 471 -0.54 -15.57 5.61
N ASP A 472 0.05 -15.04 6.68
CA ASP A 472 1.43 -14.54 6.68
C ASP A 472 2.32 -15.29 7.70
N TRP A 473 3.22 -16.12 7.18
CA TRP A 473 4.17 -16.87 7.98
C TRP A 473 5.21 -15.98 8.68
N SER A 474 5.47 -14.77 8.18
CA SER A 474 6.39 -13.82 8.82
C SER A 474 5.83 -13.30 10.15
N ILE A 475 4.50 -13.19 10.25
CA ILE A 475 3.80 -12.84 11.49
C ILE A 475 3.88 -14.01 12.47
N PHE A 476 3.75 -15.25 11.99
CA PHE A 476 4.03 -16.44 12.79
C PHE A 476 5.47 -16.44 13.35
N GLU A 477 6.47 -16.06 12.56
CA GLU A 477 7.85 -15.96 13.04
C GLU A 477 8.02 -14.86 14.10
N ALA A 478 7.39 -13.69 13.89
CA ALA A 478 7.39 -12.60 14.84
C ALA A 478 6.69 -12.98 16.15
N MET A 479 5.54 -13.65 16.08
CA MET A 479 4.82 -14.20 17.23
C MET A 479 5.65 -15.24 17.96
N ARG A 480 6.30 -16.17 17.25
CA ARG A 480 7.19 -17.18 17.84
C ARG A 480 8.36 -16.52 18.56
N ASP A 481 8.93 -15.46 18.00
CA ASP A 481 10.06 -14.75 18.59
C ASP A 481 9.65 -13.86 19.78
N GLU A 482 8.46 -13.26 19.79
CA GLU A 482 7.89 -12.58 20.96
C GLU A 482 7.47 -13.59 22.05
N TRP A 483 6.86 -14.71 21.68
CA TRP A 483 6.53 -15.79 22.61
C TRP A 483 7.79 -16.38 23.27
N ARG A 484 8.90 -16.51 22.52
CA ARG A 484 10.20 -16.89 23.07
C ARG A 484 10.74 -15.91 24.12
N LYS A 485 10.28 -14.66 24.12
CA LYS A 485 10.63 -13.64 25.13
C LYS A 485 9.69 -13.69 26.34
N ILE A 486 8.44 -14.10 26.13
CA ILE A 486 7.42 -14.21 27.17
C ILE A 486 7.53 -15.59 27.85
N ASP A 487 8.32 -15.60 28.93
CA ASP A 487 8.28 -16.57 30.03
C ASP A 487 9.09 -17.89 29.89
N GLY A 488 10.07 -18.05 30.78
CA GLY A 488 11.07 -19.13 30.76
C GLY A 488 10.65 -20.44 31.41
N ASP A 489 9.59 -20.44 32.23
CA ASP A 489 9.22 -21.57 33.09
C ASP A 489 8.11 -22.48 32.52
N LYS A 490 7.45 -22.08 31.42
CA LYS A 490 6.47 -22.93 30.69
C LYS A 490 7.06 -23.64 29.47
N ARG A 491 8.39 -23.60 29.31
CA ARG A 491 9.16 -24.09 28.15
C ARG A 491 8.91 -25.55 27.78
N ASP A 492 8.51 -26.40 28.73
CA ASP A 492 8.67 -27.85 28.58
C ASP A 492 7.42 -28.64 28.22
N THR A 493 6.24 -28.01 28.07
CA THR A 493 4.99 -28.79 27.91
C THR A 493 4.23 -28.62 26.60
N LEU A 494 4.46 -27.58 25.79
CA LEU A 494 3.68 -27.37 24.56
C LEU A 494 4.56 -26.76 23.45
N ASP A 495 4.75 -27.49 22.35
CA ASP A 495 5.09 -26.87 21.07
C ASP A 495 3.85 -26.09 20.54
N TYR A 496 4.00 -25.26 19.52
CA TYR A 496 2.88 -24.48 18.96
C TYR A 496 1.70 -25.39 18.56
N GLY A 497 1.98 -26.60 18.05
CA GLY A 497 0.98 -27.63 17.80
C GLY A 497 0.30 -28.15 19.07
N GLY A 498 1.02 -28.22 20.17
CA GLY A 498 0.55 -28.52 21.52
C GLY A 498 -0.35 -27.43 22.07
N TYR A 499 -0.03 -26.14 21.89
CA TYR A 499 -0.90 -25.03 22.32
C TYR A 499 -2.25 -25.07 21.60
N TRP A 500 -2.26 -25.22 20.27
CA TRP A 500 -3.49 -25.45 19.50
C TRP A 500 -4.20 -26.74 19.95
N LYS A 501 -3.49 -27.86 20.18
CA LYS A 501 -4.10 -29.09 20.72
C LYS A 501 -4.63 -28.95 22.14
N SER A 502 -4.09 -28.04 22.94
CA SER A 502 -4.53 -27.79 24.32
C SER A 502 -5.79 -26.93 24.37
N ILE A 503 -5.96 -26.02 23.40
CA ILE A 503 -7.16 -25.19 23.25
C ILE A 503 -8.26 -25.96 22.50
N PHE A 504 -7.93 -26.74 21.47
CA PHE A 504 -8.89 -27.35 20.54
C PHE A 504 -9.02 -28.89 20.63
N GLY A 505 -8.25 -29.55 21.50
CA GLY A 505 -8.24 -31.02 21.61
C GLY A 505 -7.33 -31.72 20.59
N THR A 506 -7.12 -33.03 20.77
CA THR A 506 -6.01 -33.80 20.18
C THR A 506 -6.14 -34.22 18.71
N THR A 507 -7.15 -33.75 17.98
CA THR A 507 -7.34 -34.03 16.54
C THR A 507 -7.66 -32.73 15.81
N SER A 508 -7.24 -32.59 14.54
CA SER A 508 -7.37 -31.37 13.70
C SER A 508 -8.55 -30.46 14.06
N PRO A 509 -8.35 -29.13 14.13
CA PRO A 509 -9.26 -28.20 14.77
C PRO A 509 -10.55 -28.10 13.98
N SER A 510 -11.54 -28.86 14.41
CA SER A 510 -12.88 -28.83 13.87
C SER A 510 -13.79 -28.41 15.01
N ILE A 511 -14.29 -27.17 14.98
CA ILE A 511 -15.13 -26.61 16.04
C ILE A 511 -16.60 -26.86 15.68
N PRO A 512 -17.27 -27.87 16.29
CA PRO A 512 -18.68 -28.14 16.02
C PRO A 512 -19.57 -27.00 16.51
N MET A 513 -20.63 -26.71 15.73
CA MET A 513 -21.64 -25.67 16.03
C MET A 513 -22.57 -26.02 17.19
#